data_AF-A0A7N2RAY9-F1
#
_entry.id   AF-A0A7N2RAY9-F1
#
_cell.length_a   1.000
_cell.length_b   1.000
_cell.length_c   1.000
_cell.angle_alpha   90.00
_cell.angle_beta   90.00
_cell.angle_gamma   90.00
#
_symmetry.space_group_name_H-M   'P 1'
#
loop_
_entity.id
_entity.type
_entity.pdbx_description
1 polymer ?
#
loop_
_entity_poly.entity_id
_entity_poly.type
_entity_poly.pdbx_seq_one_letter_code
_entity_poly.pdbx_strand_id
1 'polypeptide(L)'
;MADTMHDDLDDGLRFRNCNCFCGLKASVKISDKRNENRYRLFQCCPKDTCRFFQWCIPLKTPVSYADDFQQLQEELCVLREELRVIHDKVHPSDQPKKMVKLRFIAWFLFFTVLAVLLSLTML
;
A
#
# COMPACT_ATOMS: atom_id res chain seq x y z
N MET A 1 32.86 33.54 15.30
CA MET A 1 31.73 34.06 14.49
C MET A 1 31.89 33.50 13.09
N ALA A 2 31.11 32.47 12.76
CA ALA A 2 30.77 32.05 11.40
C ALA A 2 29.76 30.89 11.51
N ASP A 3 28.49 31.28 11.46
CA ASP A 3 27.30 30.56 10.98
C ASP A 3 27.37 29.03 10.83
N THR A 4 26.80 28.33 11.82
CA THR A 4 26.21 27.00 11.61
C THR A 4 24.99 27.14 10.70
N MET A 5 25.18 26.96 9.39
CA MET A 5 24.08 26.57 8.50
C MET A 5 23.59 25.20 8.99
N HIS A 6 22.39 25.17 9.57
CA HIS A 6 21.62 23.95 9.62
C HIS A 6 21.27 23.61 8.16
N ASP A 7 22.07 22.75 7.54
CA ASP A 7 21.65 22.06 6.33
C ASP A 7 20.43 21.23 6.71
N ASP A 8 19.26 21.79 6.42
CA ASP A 8 17.98 21.10 6.46
C ASP A 8 18.11 19.85 5.59
N LEU A 9 18.30 18.71 6.25
CA LEU A 9 18.27 17.38 5.66
C LEU A 9 16.85 17.12 5.14
N ASP A 10 16.51 17.74 4.02
CA ASP A 10 15.40 17.34 3.18
C ASP A 10 15.80 16.01 2.51
N ASP A 11 15.66 14.95 3.30
CA ASP A 11 15.86 13.56 2.90
C ASP A 11 14.63 12.97 2.20
N GLY A 12 13.80 13.84 1.61
CA GLY A 12 12.69 13.43 0.77
C GLY A 12 13.17 12.72 -0.51
N LEU A 13 12.45 11.67 -0.89
CA LEU A 13 12.59 11.04 -2.21
C LEU A 13 12.08 12.01 -3.28
N ARG A 14 13.00 12.72 -3.94
CA ARG A 14 12.70 13.71 -4.97
C ARG A 14 13.03 13.18 -6.35
N PHE A 15 12.15 13.44 -7.32
CA PHE A 15 12.33 13.04 -8.72
C PHE A 15 12.46 14.27 -9.62
N ARG A 16 13.24 14.17 -10.70
CA ARG A 16 13.34 15.25 -11.69
C ARG A 16 11.99 15.48 -12.37
N ASN A 17 11.52 16.72 -12.38
CA ASN A 17 10.36 17.11 -13.16
C ASN A 17 10.74 17.25 -14.64
N CYS A 18 9.89 16.80 -15.56
CA CYS A 18 10.15 16.84 -17.00
C CYS A 18 8.89 17.20 -17.80
N ASN A 19 9.09 17.59 -19.05
CA ASN A 19 8.02 17.85 -20.00
C ASN A 19 7.95 16.70 -21.01
N CYS A 20 6.74 16.32 -21.41
CA CYS A 20 6.54 15.37 -22.50
C CYS A 20 6.85 16.02 -23.86
N PHE A 21 6.83 15.22 -24.93
CA PHE A 21 7.07 15.73 -26.30
C PHE A 21 6.00 16.73 -26.81
N CYS A 22 4.89 16.93 -26.09
CA CYS A 22 3.94 18.03 -26.38
C CYS A 22 4.34 19.37 -25.74
N GLY A 23 5.43 19.40 -24.96
CA GLY A 23 5.82 20.55 -24.15
C GLY A 23 5.05 20.70 -22.83
N LEU A 24 4.11 19.80 -22.53
CA LEU A 24 3.35 19.80 -21.27
C LEU A 24 4.13 19.13 -20.15
N LYS A 25 3.91 19.56 -18.90
CA LYS A 25 4.47 18.88 -17.71
C LYS A 25 3.99 17.42 -17.68
N ALA A 26 4.93 16.48 -17.56
CA ALA A 26 4.61 15.06 -17.54
C ALA A 26 3.82 14.69 -16.27
N SER A 27 2.86 13.77 -16.42
CA SER A 27 2.14 13.19 -15.28
C SER A 27 2.94 12.00 -14.72
N VAL A 28 2.93 11.82 -13.40
CA VAL A 28 3.53 10.65 -12.74
C VAL A 28 2.46 9.58 -12.53
N LYS A 29 2.76 8.34 -12.90
CA LYS A 29 1.89 7.17 -12.73
C LYS A 29 2.67 6.02 -12.09
N ILE A 30 1.94 5.07 -11.52
CA ILE A 30 2.48 3.82 -10.99
C ILE A 30 2.09 2.71 -11.95
N SER A 31 3.04 1.84 -12.30
CA SER A 31 2.80 0.68 -13.16
C SER A 31 1.95 -0.39 -12.45
N ASP A 32 1.19 -1.14 -13.26
CA ASP A 32 0.25 -2.14 -12.77
C ASP A 32 0.91 -3.33 -12.05
N LYS A 33 0.17 -3.95 -11.12
CA LYS A 33 0.56 -5.16 -10.37
C LYS A 33 0.75 -6.42 -11.24
N ARG A 34 0.45 -6.38 -12.54
CA ARG A 34 0.42 -7.59 -13.39
C ARG A 34 1.62 -7.74 -14.32
N ASN A 35 2.46 -6.73 -14.45
CA ASN A 35 3.63 -6.76 -15.33
C ASN A 35 4.90 -7.13 -14.55
N GLU A 36 6.06 -7.14 -15.19
CA GLU A 36 7.36 -7.33 -14.54
C GLU A 36 7.78 -6.07 -13.77
N ASN A 37 7.48 -4.90 -14.34
CA ASN A 37 7.83 -3.58 -13.80
C ASN A 37 6.89 -3.09 -12.68
N ARG A 38 6.34 -3.93 -11.80
CA ARG A 38 5.20 -3.59 -10.92
C ARG A 38 5.53 -2.49 -9.93
N TYR A 39 4.54 -1.64 -9.64
CA TYR A 39 4.66 -0.56 -8.64
C TYR A 39 5.78 0.44 -8.88
N ARG A 40 6.31 0.48 -10.10
CA ARG A 40 7.35 1.40 -10.53
C ARG A 40 6.74 2.72 -10.97
N LEU A 41 7.36 3.81 -10.54
CA LEU A 41 6.94 5.16 -10.90
C LEU A 41 7.48 5.53 -12.28
N PHE A 42 6.62 6.04 -13.14
CA PHE A 42 7.00 6.55 -14.46
C PHE A 42 6.31 7.87 -14.76
N GLN A 43 6.94 8.66 -15.62
CA GLN A 43 6.44 9.89 -16.18
C GLN A 43 5.91 9.64 -17.58
N CYS A 44 4.71 10.14 -17.89
CA CYS A 44 4.13 10.03 -19.21
C CYS A 44 3.39 11.29 -19.64
N CYS A 45 3.01 11.34 -20.92
CA CYS A 45 2.18 12.44 -21.42
C CYS A 45 0.82 12.47 -20.71
N PRO A 46 0.41 13.61 -20.12
CA PRO A 46 -0.88 13.71 -19.44
C PRO A 46 -2.07 13.54 -20.40
N LYS A 47 -1.88 13.82 -21.70
CA LYS A 47 -2.89 13.66 -22.74
C LYS A 47 -2.80 12.33 -23.50
N ASP A 48 -1.78 11.52 -23.22
CA ASP A 48 -1.49 10.25 -23.91
C ASP A 48 -1.32 10.35 -25.44
N THR A 49 -1.05 11.55 -25.97
CA THR A 49 -1.00 11.78 -27.43
C THR A 49 0.39 11.54 -28.03
N CYS A 50 1.45 11.95 -27.34
CA CYS A 50 2.82 11.88 -27.89
C CYS A 50 3.62 10.66 -27.45
N ARG A 51 3.00 9.74 -26.69
CA ARG A 51 3.64 8.50 -26.19
C ARG A 51 4.94 8.71 -25.41
N PHE A 52 5.17 9.91 -24.87
CA PHE A 52 6.28 10.15 -23.96
C PHE A 52 6.20 9.20 -22.76
N PHE A 53 7.34 8.58 -22.45
CA PHE A 53 7.49 7.65 -21.34
C PHE A 53 8.92 7.75 -20.79
N GLN A 54 9.04 7.84 -19.47
CA GLN A 54 10.34 7.80 -18.78
C GLN A 54 10.18 7.25 -17.37
N TRP A 55 11.07 6.37 -16.93
CA TRP A 55 11.09 5.91 -15.54
C TRP A 55 11.54 7.02 -14.59
N CYS A 56 10.91 7.10 -13.42
CA CYS A 56 11.31 8.04 -12.38
C CYS A 56 12.63 7.58 -11.74
N ILE A 57 13.69 8.40 -11.86
CA ILE A 57 14.97 8.18 -11.19
C ILE A 57 15.11 9.24 -10.08
N PRO A 58 15.38 8.85 -8.82
CA PRO A 58 15.56 9.81 -7.74
C PRO A 58 16.75 10.75 -8.02
N LEU A 59 16.62 12.02 -7.64
CA LEU A 59 17.65 13.04 -7.90
C LEU A 59 18.99 12.75 -7.22
N LYS A 60 18.96 12.11 -6.04
CA LYS A 60 20.16 11.73 -5.29
C LYS A 60 20.85 10.47 -5.86
N THR A 61 20.20 9.75 -6.78
CA THR A 61 20.74 8.55 -7.40
C THR A 61 21.55 8.95 -8.64
N PRO A 62 22.88 8.71 -8.67
CA PRO A 62 23.65 8.92 -9.89
C PRO A 62 23.11 8.01 -11.00
N VAL A 63 23.11 8.50 -12.24
CA VAL A 63 22.51 7.78 -13.38
C VAL A 63 23.13 6.38 -13.58
N SER A 64 24.40 6.20 -13.21
CA SER A 64 25.08 4.90 -13.24
C SER A 64 24.43 3.84 -12.34
N TYR A 65 23.70 4.25 -11.31
CA TYR A 65 23.00 3.39 -10.35
C TYR A 65 21.48 3.35 -10.62
N ALA A 66 21.00 3.86 -11.75
CA ALA A 66 19.57 3.90 -12.05
C ALA A 66 18.98 2.49 -12.19
N ASP A 67 19.73 1.56 -12.79
CA ASP A 67 19.32 0.16 -12.96
C ASP A 67 19.38 -0.58 -11.61
N ASP A 68 20.39 -0.33 -10.79
CA ASP A 68 20.49 -0.89 -9.43
C ASP A 68 19.33 -0.42 -8.55
N PHE A 69 18.97 0.86 -8.65
CA PHE A 69 17.81 1.41 -7.94
C PHE A 69 16.51 0.77 -8.41
N GLN A 70 16.39 0.48 -9.70
CA GLN A 70 15.26 -0.26 -10.24
C GLN A 70 15.18 -1.65 -9.63
N GLN A 71 16.28 -2.40 -9.59
CA GLN A 71 16.33 -3.73 -9.00
C GLN A 71 15.95 -3.68 -7.51
N LEU A 72 16.49 -2.73 -6.75
CA LEU A 72 16.16 -2.54 -5.34
C LEU A 72 14.66 -2.28 -5.12
N GLN A 73 14.03 -1.49 -5.99
CA GLN A 73 12.60 -1.20 -5.90
C GLN A 73 11.74 -2.45 -6.15
N GLU A 74 12.17 -3.32 -7.06
CA GLU A 74 11.52 -4.61 -7.34
C GLU A 74 11.65 -5.55 -6.13
N GLU A 75 12.85 -5.67 -5.55
CA GLU A 75 13.10 -6.50 -4.35
C GLU A 75 12.29 -6.03 -3.13
N LEU A 76 12.28 -4.73 -2.85
CA LEU A 76 11.48 -4.14 -1.77
C LEU A 76 9.98 -4.41 -1.96
N CYS A 77 9.51 -4.44 -3.20
CA CYS A 77 8.13 -4.77 -3.49
C CYS A 77 7.80 -6.24 -3.17
N VAL A 78 8.68 -7.17 -3.56
CA VAL A 78 8.52 -8.60 -3.23
C VAL A 78 8.47 -8.78 -1.72
N LEU A 79 9.45 -8.18 -1.02
CA LEU A 79 9.53 -8.26 0.44
C LEU A 79 8.27 -7.71 1.12
N ARG A 80 7.71 -6.61 0.63
CA ARG A 80 6.45 -6.04 1.16
C ARG A 80 5.26 -6.99 1.01
N GLU A 81 5.14 -7.68 -0.11
CA GLU A 81 4.05 -8.64 -0.33
C GLU A 81 4.23 -9.88 0.54
N GLU A 82 5.45 -10.39 0.68
CA GLU A 82 5.74 -11.50 1.60
C GLU A 82 5.40 -11.13 3.05
N LEU A 83 5.77 -9.91 3.47
CA LEU A 83 5.44 -9.40 4.80
C LEU A 83 3.92 -9.29 5.01
N ARG A 84 3.16 -8.89 3.97
CA ARG A 84 1.69 -8.89 4.01
C ARG A 84 1.13 -10.29 4.19
N VAL A 85 1.62 -11.28 3.45
CA VAL A 85 1.18 -12.68 3.58
C VAL A 85 1.49 -13.23 4.98
N ILE A 86 2.67 -12.92 5.52
CA ILE A 86 3.04 -13.32 6.89
C ILE A 86 2.13 -12.61 7.90
N HIS A 87 1.91 -11.31 7.75
CA HIS A 87 1.01 -10.54 8.61
C HIS A 87 -0.40 -11.15 8.63
N ASP A 88 -0.96 -11.51 7.47
CA ASP A 88 -2.29 -12.13 7.38
C ASP A 88 -2.34 -13.53 8.01
N LYS A 89 -1.23 -14.28 7.99
CA LYS A 89 -1.11 -15.58 8.68
C LYS A 89 -1.01 -15.43 10.19
N VAL A 90 -0.27 -14.43 10.68
CA VAL A 90 -0.04 -14.19 12.12
C VAL A 90 -1.25 -13.52 12.76
N HIS A 91 -1.92 -12.61 12.04
CA HIS A 91 -3.18 -11.99 12.41
C HIS A 91 -4.30 -12.42 11.46
N PRO A 92 -4.82 -13.66 11.58
CA PRO A 92 -5.97 -14.06 10.80
C PRO A 92 -7.15 -13.15 11.19
N SER A 93 -7.54 -12.27 10.28
CA SER A 93 -8.69 -11.36 10.34
C SER A 93 -10.04 -12.10 10.33
N ASP A 94 -10.15 -13.16 11.13
CA ASP A 94 -11.33 -14.04 11.24
C ASP A 94 -11.76 -14.27 12.70
N GLN A 95 -11.10 -13.63 13.67
CA GLN A 95 -11.60 -13.58 15.04
C GLN A 95 -13.00 -12.93 15.19
N PRO A 96 -13.38 -11.85 14.47
CA PRO A 96 -14.69 -11.24 14.72
C PRO A 96 -15.85 -12.15 14.29
N LYS A 97 -15.69 -12.97 13.25
CA LYS A 97 -16.76 -13.88 12.79
C LYS A 97 -17.03 -15.02 13.76
N LYS A 98 -15.99 -15.55 14.40
CA LYS A 98 -16.14 -16.60 15.43
C LYS A 98 -16.82 -16.06 16.68
N MET A 99 -16.47 -14.84 17.10
CA MET A 99 -17.11 -14.19 18.26
C MET A 99 -18.58 -13.84 18.02
N VAL A 100 -18.98 -13.44 16.81
CA VAL A 100 -20.39 -13.19 16.47
C VAL A 100 -21.22 -14.47 16.49
N LYS A 101 -20.70 -15.58 15.93
CA LYS A 101 -21.39 -16.88 15.99
C LYS A 101 -21.58 -17.36 17.42
N LEU A 102 -20.56 -17.24 18.26
CA LEU A 102 -20.63 -17.64 19.66
C LEU A 102 -21.65 -16.80 20.46
N ARG A 103 -21.68 -15.48 20.21
CA ARG A 103 -22.68 -14.58 20.81
C ARG A 103 -24.11 -14.91 20.39
N PHE A 104 -24.33 -15.27 19.13
CA PHE A 104 -25.67 -15.62 18.63
C PHE A 104 -26.20 -16.92 19.27
N ILE A 105 -25.34 -17.94 19.38
CA ILE A 105 -25.69 -19.22 20.05
C ILE A 105 -26.02 -18.99 21.53
N ALA A 106 -25.19 -18.21 22.23
CA ALA A 106 -25.42 -17.91 23.65
C ALA A 106 -26.75 -17.17 23.89
N TRP A 107 -27.11 -16.24 23.00
CA TRP A 107 -28.36 -15.48 23.10
C TRP A 107 -29.59 -16.37 22.85
N PHE A 108 -29.51 -17.28 21.88
CA PHE A 108 -30.57 -18.25 21.61
C PHE A 108 -30.80 -19.17 22.82
N LEU A 109 -29.73 -19.72 23.39
CA LEU A 109 -29.81 -20.56 24.59
C LEU A 109 -30.42 -19.80 25.78
N PHE A 110 -30.01 -18.55 26.01
CA PHE A 110 -30.57 -17.71 27.07
C PHE A 110 -32.09 -17.55 26.95
N PHE A 111 -32.60 -17.24 25.75
CA PHE A 111 -34.03 -17.11 25.53
C PHE A 111 -34.79 -18.43 25.69
N THR A 112 -34.22 -19.55 25.26
CA THR A 112 -34.86 -20.86 25.48
C THR A 112 -35.02 -21.18 26.96
N VAL A 113 -34.00 -20.93 27.78
CA VAL A 113 -34.06 -21.14 29.23
C VAL A 113 -35.08 -20.19 29.87
N LEU A 114 -35.09 -18.92 29.47
CA LEU A 114 -36.05 -17.94 29.95
C LEU A 114 -37.50 -18.35 29.63
N ALA A 115 -37.77 -18.82 28.41
CA ALA A 115 -39.10 -19.28 28.00
C ALA A 115 -39.57 -20.49 28.81
N VAL A 116 -38.68 -21.46 29.06
CA VAL A 116 -38.98 -22.63 29.90
C VAL A 116 -39.28 -22.20 31.34
N LEU A 117 -38.47 -21.32 31.94
CA LEU A 117 -38.70 -20.81 33.29
C LEU A 117 -40.05 -20.08 33.38
N LEU A 118 -40.36 -19.22 32.42
CA LEU A 118 -41.65 -18.51 32.39
C LEU A 118 -42.83 -19.47 32.27
N SER A 119 -42.71 -20.51 31.44
CA SER A 119 -43.75 -21.53 31.29
C SER A 119 -43.98 -22.34 32.57
N LEU A 120 -42.93 -22.59 33.36
CA LEU A 120 -43.01 -23.28 34.65
C LEU A 120 -43.59 -22.38 35.75
N THR A 121 -43.45 -21.05 35.66
CA THR A 121 -44.04 -20.12 36.62
C THR A 121 -45.49 -19.75 36.34
N MET A 122 -45.99 -20.04 35.13
CA MET A 122 -47.37 -19.77 34.69
C MET A 122 -48.26 -21.02 34.71
N LEU A 123 -47.73 -22.14 35.22
CA LEU A 123 -48.43 -23.41 35.45
C LEU A 123 -48.65 -23.62 36.96
#